data_AF-A0A2V5RQI4-F1
#
_entry.id   AF-A0A2V5RQI4-F1
#
_cell.length_a   1.000
_cell.length_b   1.000
_cell.length_c   1.000
_cell.angle_alpha   90.00
_cell.angle_beta   90.00
_cell.angle_gamma   90.00
#
_symmetry.space_group_name_H-M   'P 1'
#
loop_
_entity.id
_entity.type
_entity.pdbx_description
1 polymer ?
#
loop_
_entity_poly.entity_id
_entity_poly.type
_entity_poly.pdbx_seq_one_letter_code
_entity_poly.pdbx_strand_id
1 'polypeptide(L)'
;MTVPKLTAALAKEYNDLFNRCEMAPDKMTEVEGVVERILQFQNRYAPIAAESTVPWYVIAVIHDMECGLDFTKHLHNGDSLKRRTVNVPAGRPKTGQPPFTFEVSALDALEYDGFTAWSDWSIAGICYKLEGYNGWGYRAHKINSPYLWSYSNLYTRGKYVEDNQWSGTAVSRQCGAAVILRRMSDHGTIDLVSAPSSKLTDAATLAEVPRHLFDG
;
A
#
# COMPACT_ATOMS: atom_id res chain seq x y z
N MET A 1 9.92 13.86 15.50
CA MET A 1 10.26 12.50 15.97
C MET A 1 11.38 11.97 15.10
N THR A 2 12.40 11.33 15.65
CA THR A 2 13.45 10.68 14.84
C THR A 2 12.85 9.49 14.10
N VAL A 3 13.09 9.38 12.79
CA VAL A 3 12.67 8.21 12.00
C VAL A 3 13.31 6.95 12.61
N PRO A 4 12.50 5.98 13.07
CA PRO A 4 13.05 4.74 13.62
C PRO A 4 13.81 4.00 12.52
N LYS A 5 14.91 3.32 12.87
CA LYS A 5 15.56 2.37 11.96
C LYS A 5 14.87 1.02 12.05
N LEU A 6 14.83 0.27 10.96
CA LEU A 6 14.40 -1.13 10.98
C LEU A 6 15.45 -1.98 11.74
N THR A 7 15.26 -2.11 13.05
CA THR A 7 16.06 -2.97 13.92
C THR A 7 15.49 -4.38 13.96
N ALA A 8 16.25 -5.37 14.44
CA ALA A 8 15.75 -6.72 14.64
C ALA A 8 14.50 -6.77 15.55
N ALA A 9 14.45 -5.92 16.58
CA ALA A 9 13.29 -5.84 17.47
C ALA A 9 12.05 -5.31 16.75
N LEU A 10 12.21 -4.23 15.96
CA LEU A 10 11.12 -3.66 15.18
C LEU A 10 10.65 -4.62 14.06
N ALA A 11 11.59 -5.31 13.42
CA ALA A 11 11.26 -6.34 12.44
C ALA A 11 10.46 -7.49 13.07
N LYS A 12 10.86 -7.95 14.26
CA LYS A 12 10.11 -8.95 15.02
C LYS A 12 8.69 -8.46 15.37
N GLU A 13 8.56 -7.21 15.83
CA GLU A 13 7.26 -6.59 16.12
C GLU A 13 6.33 -6.66 14.90
N TYR A 14 6.79 -6.23 13.72
CA TYR A 14 5.96 -6.30 12.51
C TYR A 14 5.60 -7.72 12.10
N ASN A 15 6.54 -8.66 12.17
CA ASN A 15 6.26 -10.06 11.85
C ASN A 15 5.23 -10.66 12.83
N ASP A 16 5.39 -10.41 14.12
CA ASP A 16 4.45 -10.87 15.16
C ASP A 16 3.05 -10.27 14.92
N LEU A 17 2.97 -8.97 14.61
CA LEU A 17 1.71 -8.30 14.26
C LEU A 17 1.06 -8.91 13.03
N PHE A 18 1.81 -9.07 11.94
CA PHE A 18 1.27 -9.61 10.70
C PHE A 18 0.75 -11.05 10.88
N ASN A 19 1.49 -11.89 11.60
CA ASN A 19 1.12 -13.29 11.85
C ASN A 19 -0.16 -13.43 12.68
N ARG A 20 -0.38 -12.55 13.67
CA ARG A 20 -1.58 -12.55 14.53
C ARG A 20 -2.70 -11.61 14.04
N CYS A 21 -2.53 -11.02 12.87
CA CYS A 21 -3.54 -10.15 12.26
C CYS A 21 -4.77 -10.99 11.93
N GLU A 22 -5.88 -10.63 12.56
CA GLU A 22 -7.20 -11.23 12.31
C GLU A 22 -8.14 -10.11 11.86
N MET A 23 -8.70 -10.26 10.66
CA MET A 23 -9.67 -9.30 10.13
C MET A 23 -10.93 -9.28 11.00
N ALA A 24 -11.45 -8.09 11.25
CA ALA A 24 -12.71 -7.94 11.97
C ALA A 24 -13.86 -8.58 11.16
N PRO A 25 -14.70 -9.47 11.75
CA PRO A 25 -15.72 -10.19 11.01
C PRO A 25 -16.71 -9.29 10.25
N ASP A 26 -17.08 -8.15 10.84
CA ASP A 26 -17.97 -7.14 10.24
C ASP A 26 -17.32 -6.34 9.10
N LYS A 27 -16.01 -6.48 8.91
CA LYS A 27 -15.24 -5.83 7.83
C LYS A 27 -14.81 -6.77 6.72
N MET A 28 -15.02 -8.07 6.86
CA MET A 28 -14.54 -9.05 5.88
C MET A 28 -15.03 -8.76 4.46
N THR A 29 -16.31 -8.42 4.26
CA THR A 29 -16.84 -8.09 2.93
C THR A 29 -16.15 -6.88 2.29
N GLU A 30 -15.85 -5.85 3.09
CA GLU A 30 -15.12 -4.66 2.60
C GLU A 30 -13.67 -5.02 2.25
N VAL A 31 -13.00 -5.85 3.06
CA VAL A 31 -11.63 -6.34 2.81
C VAL A 31 -11.57 -7.13 1.50
N GLU A 32 -12.49 -8.08 1.29
CA GLU A 32 -12.54 -8.88 0.06
C GLU A 32 -12.78 -8.02 -1.17
N GLY A 33 -13.73 -7.07 -1.10
CA GLY A 33 -13.98 -6.16 -2.21
C GLY A 33 -12.78 -5.27 -2.56
N VAL A 34 -11.91 -4.94 -1.59
CA VAL A 34 -10.65 -4.24 -1.88
C VAL A 34 -9.67 -5.18 -2.60
N VAL A 35 -9.47 -6.40 -2.09
CA VAL A 35 -8.56 -7.38 -2.67
C VAL A 35 -8.96 -7.75 -4.09
N GLU A 36 -10.24 -8.04 -4.34
CA GLU A 36 -10.77 -8.38 -5.66
C GLU A 36 -10.48 -7.26 -6.68
N ARG A 37 -10.72 -6.00 -6.31
CA ARG A 37 -10.40 -4.85 -7.18
C ARG A 37 -8.91 -4.73 -7.45
N ILE A 38 -8.05 -4.95 -6.45
CA ILE A 38 -6.59 -4.92 -6.64
C ILE A 38 -6.16 -5.98 -7.66
N LEU A 39 -6.66 -7.20 -7.52
CA LEU A 39 -6.30 -8.33 -8.40
C LEU A 39 -6.71 -8.09 -9.86
N GLN A 40 -7.83 -7.41 -10.11
CA GLN A 40 -8.23 -6.99 -11.46
C GLN A 40 -7.19 -6.10 -12.15
N PHE A 41 -6.40 -5.35 -11.38
CA PHE A 41 -5.38 -4.43 -11.89
C PHE A 41 -3.95 -4.96 -11.78
N GLN A 42 -3.73 -6.20 -11.32
CA GLN A 42 -2.38 -6.76 -11.12
C GLN A 42 -1.44 -6.51 -12.31
N ASN A 43 -1.90 -6.78 -13.53
CA ASN A 43 -1.11 -6.60 -14.76
C ASN A 43 -0.74 -5.13 -15.04
N ARG A 44 -1.51 -4.16 -14.55
CA ARG A 44 -1.20 -2.72 -14.70
C ARG A 44 0.04 -2.30 -13.90
N TYR A 45 0.35 -3.01 -12.82
CA TYR A 45 1.50 -2.72 -11.98
C TYR A 45 2.79 -3.38 -12.45
N ALA A 46 2.71 -4.39 -13.32
CA ALA A 46 3.87 -5.13 -13.82
C ALA A 46 4.98 -4.24 -14.43
N PRO A 47 4.71 -3.27 -15.32
CA PRO A 47 5.78 -2.42 -15.87
C PRO A 47 6.42 -1.53 -14.80
N ILE A 48 5.63 -1.01 -13.85
CA ILE A 48 6.13 -0.18 -12.76
C ILE A 48 7.02 -1.02 -11.83
N ALA A 49 6.59 -2.24 -11.50
CA ALA A 49 7.36 -3.16 -10.67
C ALA A 49 8.69 -3.56 -11.32
N ALA A 50 8.68 -3.80 -12.64
CA ALA A 50 9.88 -4.13 -13.39
C ALA A 50 10.90 -2.98 -13.41
N GLU A 51 10.43 -1.73 -13.57
CA GLU A 51 11.30 -0.56 -13.64
C GLU A 51 11.77 -0.08 -12.26
N SER A 52 10.90 -0.09 -11.25
CA SER A 52 11.22 0.38 -9.89
C SER A 52 11.85 -0.66 -8.98
N THR A 53 11.74 -1.94 -9.35
CA THR A 53 12.07 -3.12 -8.50
C THR A 53 11.23 -3.27 -7.24
N VAL A 54 10.18 -2.44 -7.08
CA VAL A 54 9.21 -2.53 -5.99
C VAL A 54 8.18 -3.63 -6.32
N PRO A 55 7.85 -4.54 -5.40
CA PRO A 55 6.86 -5.58 -5.66
C PRO A 55 5.51 -4.99 -6.05
N TRP A 56 4.85 -5.58 -7.06
CA TRP A 56 3.59 -5.07 -7.61
C TRP A 56 2.51 -4.86 -6.54
N TYR A 57 2.45 -5.76 -5.56
CA TYR A 57 1.46 -5.71 -4.48
C TYR A 57 1.74 -4.57 -3.49
N VAL A 58 2.99 -4.11 -3.34
CA VAL A 58 3.31 -2.92 -2.54
C VAL A 58 2.81 -1.67 -3.26
N ILE A 59 3.02 -1.59 -4.57
CA ILE A 59 2.52 -0.49 -5.41
C ILE A 59 0.99 -0.46 -5.38
N ALA A 60 0.34 -1.62 -5.46
CA ALA A 60 -1.10 -1.75 -5.46
C ALA A 60 -1.74 -1.30 -4.13
N VAL A 61 -1.18 -1.69 -2.98
CA VAL A 61 -1.71 -1.22 -1.68
C VAL A 61 -1.49 0.27 -1.48
N ILE A 62 -0.36 0.85 -1.92
CA ILE A 62 -0.18 2.31 -1.90
C ILE A 62 -1.24 2.97 -2.80
N HIS A 63 -1.51 2.41 -3.98
CA HIS A 63 -2.51 2.94 -4.90
C HIS A 63 -3.94 2.91 -4.32
N ASP A 64 -4.32 1.85 -3.61
CA ASP A 64 -5.61 1.80 -2.90
C ASP A 64 -5.64 2.84 -1.77
N MET A 65 -4.56 2.95 -1.01
CA MET A 65 -4.49 3.85 0.15
C MET A 65 -4.57 5.33 -0.24
N GLU A 66 -3.85 5.75 -1.29
CA GLU A 66 -3.75 7.16 -1.69
C GLU A 66 -4.83 7.58 -2.68
N CYS A 67 -5.30 6.66 -3.52
CA CYS A 67 -6.16 6.99 -4.66
C CYS A 67 -7.43 6.15 -4.78
N GLY A 68 -7.62 5.13 -3.93
CA GLY A 68 -8.74 4.20 -4.05
C GLY A 68 -8.72 3.38 -5.35
N LEU A 69 -7.52 3.17 -5.93
CA LEU A 69 -7.26 2.52 -7.22
C LEU A 69 -7.68 3.34 -8.46
N ASP A 70 -7.82 4.66 -8.32
CA ASP A 70 -8.12 5.56 -9.44
C ASP A 70 -6.87 5.92 -10.26
N PHE A 71 -6.71 5.25 -11.40
CA PHE A 71 -5.62 5.46 -12.37
C PHE A 71 -5.62 6.85 -13.04
N THR A 72 -6.53 7.76 -12.68
CA THR A 72 -6.52 9.16 -13.12
C THR A 72 -5.86 10.11 -12.11
N LYS A 73 -5.35 9.57 -11.00
CA LYS A 73 -4.72 10.31 -9.91
C LYS A 73 -3.23 9.97 -9.73
N HIS A 74 -2.50 10.92 -9.16
CA HIS A 74 -1.11 10.79 -8.77
C HIS A 74 -0.98 9.85 -7.58
N LEU A 75 -0.11 8.85 -7.71
CA LEU A 75 0.20 7.92 -6.61
C LEU A 75 0.70 8.65 -5.35
N HIS A 76 1.31 9.83 -5.49
CA HIS A 76 1.81 10.66 -4.40
C HIS A 76 0.78 10.96 -3.31
N ASN A 77 -0.41 11.41 -3.69
CA ASN A 77 -1.37 12.05 -2.77
C ASN A 77 -2.79 12.17 -3.33
N GLY A 78 -3.10 11.49 -4.45
CA GLY A 78 -4.43 11.49 -5.03
C GLY A 78 -4.80 12.72 -5.88
N ASP A 79 -3.87 13.65 -6.13
CA ASP A 79 -4.13 14.77 -7.05
C ASP A 79 -4.38 14.28 -8.49
N SER A 80 -5.16 15.02 -9.28
CA SER A 80 -5.43 14.62 -10.67
C SER A 80 -4.18 14.66 -11.55
N LEU A 81 -3.97 13.62 -12.38
CA LEU A 81 -2.87 13.52 -13.36
C LEU A 81 -2.90 14.60 -14.46
N LYS A 82 -3.98 15.39 -14.55
CA LYS A 82 -4.15 16.47 -15.53
C LYS A 82 -3.24 17.68 -15.28
N ARG A 83 -2.55 17.73 -14.14
CA ARG A 83 -1.62 18.79 -13.75
C ARG A 83 -0.54 18.18 -12.86
N ARG A 84 0.43 18.97 -12.41
CA ARG A 84 1.33 18.53 -11.33
C ARG A 84 0.58 18.54 -9.99
N THR A 85 1.07 17.78 -9.02
CA THR A 85 0.56 17.80 -7.65
C THR A 85 0.56 19.22 -7.08
N VAL A 86 -0.52 19.56 -6.38
CA VAL A 86 -0.66 20.81 -5.62
C VAL A 86 -0.54 20.53 -4.12
N ASN A 87 -1.02 19.37 -3.68
CA ASN A 87 -0.81 18.88 -2.33
C ASN A 87 0.63 18.35 -2.19
N VAL A 88 1.09 18.23 -0.95
CA VAL A 88 2.44 17.74 -0.64
C VAL A 88 2.57 16.27 -1.08
N PRO A 89 3.66 15.87 -1.74
CA PRO A 89 4.75 16.72 -2.26
C PRO A 89 4.31 17.51 -3.50
N ALA A 90 4.37 18.85 -3.44
CA ALA A 90 3.88 19.72 -4.52
C ALA A 90 4.84 19.75 -5.72
N GLY A 91 4.29 19.99 -6.91
CA GLY A 91 5.05 20.16 -8.15
C GLY A 91 5.60 18.86 -8.74
N ARG A 92 4.97 17.72 -8.45
CA ARG A 92 5.35 16.39 -8.96
C ARG A 92 4.45 15.91 -10.11
N PRO A 93 4.96 15.06 -11.03
CA PRO A 93 6.36 14.71 -11.27
C PRO A 93 7.23 15.93 -11.55
N LYS A 94 8.57 15.84 -11.47
CA LYS A 94 9.46 16.99 -11.78
C LYS A 94 9.73 17.18 -13.28
N THR A 95 9.71 16.08 -14.04
CA THR A 95 9.98 16.05 -15.47
C THR A 95 8.70 15.77 -16.26
N GLY A 96 8.76 15.85 -17.60
CA GLY A 96 7.59 15.68 -18.46
C GLY A 96 6.58 16.83 -18.40
N GLN A 97 5.46 16.68 -19.14
CA GLN A 97 4.34 17.63 -19.16
C GLN A 97 3.00 16.90 -18.94
N PRO A 98 2.05 17.52 -18.23
CA PRO A 98 0.72 16.94 -18.05
C PRO A 98 -0.11 16.96 -19.35
N PRO A 99 -1.15 16.12 -19.49
CA PRO A 99 -1.56 15.10 -18.52
C PRO A 99 -0.54 13.95 -18.44
N PHE A 100 -0.25 13.50 -17.23
CA PHE A 100 0.66 12.38 -16.99
C PHE A 100 -0.09 11.04 -17.10
N THR A 101 0.62 9.98 -17.42
CA THR A 101 0.12 8.62 -17.17
C THR A 101 0.31 8.24 -15.71
N PHE A 102 -0.44 7.24 -15.25
CA PHE A 102 -0.29 6.72 -13.89
C PHE A 102 1.13 6.19 -13.65
N GLU A 103 1.71 5.48 -14.63
CA GLU A 103 3.02 4.86 -14.55
C GLU A 103 4.13 5.91 -14.31
N VAL A 104 4.09 7.04 -15.04
CA VAL A 104 5.04 8.15 -14.84
C VAL A 104 4.91 8.74 -13.44
N SER A 105 3.68 8.92 -12.96
CA SER A 105 3.47 9.42 -11.59
C SER A 105 3.91 8.42 -10.53
N ALA A 106 3.68 7.13 -10.75
CA ALA A 106 3.99 6.09 -9.79
C ALA A 106 5.50 5.95 -9.63
N LEU A 107 6.26 5.97 -10.71
CA LEU A 107 7.73 5.91 -10.67
C LEU A 107 8.34 7.12 -9.94
N ASP A 108 7.88 8.34 -10.23
CA ASP A 108 8.34 9.55 -9.51
C ASP A 108 7.97 9.51 -8.02
N ALA A 109 6.81 8.94 -7.64
CA ALA A 109 6.43 8.75 -6.24
C ALA A 109 7.32 7.71 -5.53
N LEU A 110 7.50 6.54 -6.12
CA LEU A 110 8.35 5.48 -5.56
C LEU A 110 9.80 5.92 -5.42
N GLU A 111 10.33 6.73 -6.35
CA GLU A 111 11.65 7.33 -6.23
C GLU A 111 11.69 8.38 -5.12
N TYR A 112 10.72 9.30 -5.08
CA TYR A 112 10.66 10.37 -4.08
C TYR A 112 10.64 9.83 -2.65
N ASP A 113 9.84 8.80 -2.39
CA ASP A 113 9.70 8.17 -1.08
C ASP A 113 10.75 7.08 -0.82
N GLY A 114 11.75 6.96 -1.69
CA GLY A 114 12.90 6.07 -1.54
C GLY A 114 12.52 4.59 -1.49
N PHE A 115 11.46 4.18 -2.21
CA PHE A 115 11.12 2.76 -2.40
C PHE A 115 12.07 2.11 -3.42
N THR A 116 12.53 2.84 -4.42
CA THR A 116 13.48 2.34 -5.44
C THR A 116 14.88 2.04 -4.88
N ALA A 117 15.24 2.62 -3.74
CA ALA A 117 16.50 2.37 -3.03
C ALA A 117 16.36 1.32 -1.91
N TRP A 118 15.17 0.76 -1.72
CA TRP A 118 14.87 -0.22 -0.67
C TRP A 118 14.92 -1.64 -1.22
N SER A 119 15.45 -2.58 -0.44
CA SER A 119 15.65 -3.96 -0.87
C SER A 119 15.09 -5.02 0.07
N ASP A 120 14.75 -4.65 1.32
CA ASP A 120 14.16 -5.59 2.28
C ASP A 120 12.65 -5.66 2.08
N TRP A 121 12.23 -6.52 1.16
CA TRP A 121 10.82 -6.78 0.91
C TRP A 121 10.28 -7.98 1.71
N SER A 122 10.89 -8.28 2.87
CA SER A 122 10.23 -9.13 3.87
C SER A 122 8.96 -8.45 4.40
N ILE A 123 8.08 -9.20 5.06
CA ILE A 123 6.88 -8.66 5.71
C ILE A 123 7.23 -7.46 6.61
N ALA A 124 8.27 -7.60 7.42
CA ALA A 124 8.77 -6.54 8.29
C ALA A 124 9.24 -5.31 7.51
N GLY A 125 10.01 -5.50 6.44
CA GLY A 125 10.50 -4.41 5.62
C GLY A 125 9.40 -3.68 4.84
N ILE A 126 8.40 -4.41 4.33
CA ILE A 126 7.20 -3.85 3.71
C ILE A 126 6.42 -3.01 4.72
N CYS A 127 6.10 -3.56 5.90
CA CYS A 127 5.36 -2.83 6.93
C CYS A 127 6.12 -1.58 7.38
N TYR A 128 7.44 -1.68 7.54
CA TYR A 128 8.30 -0.54 7.86
C TYR A 128 8.24 0.57 6.80
N LYS A 129 8.35 0.21 5.51
CA LYS A 129 8.26 1.18 4.42
C LYS A 129 6.88 1.83 4.32
N LEU A 130 5.82 1.05 4.46
CA LEU A 130 4.44 1.56 4.41
C LEU A 130 4.08 2.44 5.61
N GLU A 131 4.53 2.09 6.83
CA GLU A 131 4.34 2.97 7.99
C GLU A 131 5.13 4.27 7.82
N GLY A 132 6.35 4.20 7.29
CA GLY A 132 7.15 5.37 7.01
C GLY A 132 6.56 6.28 5.94
N TYR A 133 5.95 5.68 4.90
CA TYR A 133 5.25 6.39 3.82
C TYR A 133 4.08 7.21 4.36
N ASN A 134 3.24 6.61 5.20
CA ASN A 134 2.15 7.33 5.87
C ASN A 134 2.64 8.29 6.97
N GLY A 135 3.73 7.93 7.65
CA GLY A 135 4.34 8.68 8.74
C GLY A 135 4.26 8.01 10.11
N TRP A 136 5.30 8.27 10.93
CA TRP A 136 5.59 7.60 12.21
C TRP A 136 4.83 8.13 13.42
N GLY A 137 3.89 9.08 13.25
CA GLY A 137 3.25 9.81 14.35
C GLY A 137 2.52 8.89 15.35
N TYR A 138 1.94 7.80 14.85
CA TYR A 138 1.15 6.85 15.65
C TYR A 138 1.94 6.20 16.80
N ARG A 139 3.26 6.03 16.64
CA ARG A 139 4.12 5.46 17.69
C ARG A 139 4.19 6.34 18.94
N ALA A 140 4.06 7.66 18.81
CA ALA A 140 3.97 8.57 19.97
C ALA A 140 2.73 8.29 20.84
N HIS A 141 1.67 7.81 20.20
CA HIS A 141 0.39 7.51 20.84
C HIS A 141 0.29 6.06 21.31
N LYS A 142 1.36 5.26 21.13
CA LYS A 142 1.43 3.85 21.52
C LYS A 142 0.29 3.01 20.94
N ILE A 143 -0.14 3.35 19.73
CA ILE A 143 -1.08 2.55 18.96
C ILE A 143 -0.44 2.07 17.66
N ASN A 144 -0.96 0.96 17.15
CA ASN A 144 -0.65 0.50 15.80
C ASN A 144 -1.26 1.48 14.77
N SER A 145 -0.51 1.78 13.70
CA SER A 145 -0.98 2.69 12.66
C SER A 145 -2.24 2.13 11.98
N PRO A 146 -3.36 2.89 11.90
CA PRO A 146 -4.52 2.51 11.11
C PRO A 146 -4.20 2.36 9.62
N TYR A 147 -3.18 3.04 9.11
CA TYR A 147 -2.74 2.90 7.72
C TYR A 147 -2.30 1.47 7.40
N LEU A 148 -1.72 0.77 8.38
CA LEU A 148 -1.37 -0.64 8.24
C LEU A 148 -2.50 -1.57 8.69
N TRP A 149 -3.14 -1.27 9.82
CA TRP A 149 -3.84 -2.29 10.61
C TRP A 149 -5.35 -2.04 10.78
N SER A 150 -5.91 -0.98 10.19
CA SER A 150 -7.35 -0.76 10.22
C SER A 150 -8.12 -1.95 9.61
N TYR A 151 -9.28 -2.28 10.19
CA TYR A 151 -10.12 -3.46 9.90
C TYR A 151 -9.60 -4.79 10.43
N SER A 152 -8.69 -4.77 11.41
CA SER A 152 -8.23 -5.97 12.14
C SER A 152 -8.34 -5.82 13.65
N ASN A 153 -8.12 -6.92 14.37
CA ASN A 153 -7.94 -6.97 15.82
C ASN A 153 -6.77 -6.10 16.34
N LEU A 154 -5.91 -5.57 15.46
CA LEU A 154 -4.73 -4.79 15.82
C LEU A 154 -4.98 -3.28 15.92
N TYR A 155 -6.17 -2.80 15.54
CA TYR A 155 -6.55 -1.40 15.61
C TYR A 155 -8.01 -1.24 16.06
N THR A 156 -8.30 -0.24 16.89
CA THR A 156 -9.67 0.06 17.34
C THR A 156 -10.06 1.50 17.04
N ARG A 157 -9.23 2.46 17.44
CA ARG A 157 -9.47 3.91 17.25
C ARG A 157 -8.18 4.69 17.46
N GLY A 158 -8.22 5.96 17.14
CA GLY A 158 -7.09 6.87 17.17
C GLY A 158 -6.61 7.12 15.74
N LYS A 159 -6.69 8.36 15.25
CA LYS A 159 -6.07 8.76 13.99
C LYS A 159 -5.73 10.23 13.93
N TYR A 160 -4.76 10.55 13.09
CA TYR A 160 -4.64 11.91 12.58
C TYR A 160 -5.80 12.15 11.62
N VAL A 161 -6.62 13.16 11.90
CA VAL A 161 -7.76 13.53 11.03
C VAL A 161 -7.34 14.52 9.95
N GLU A 162 -6.28 15.28 10.24
CA GLU A 162 -5.57 16.18 9.34
C GLU A 162 -4.09 16.19 9.75
N ASP A 163 -3.25 16.84 8.95
CA ASP A 163 -1.82 16.98 9.26
C ASP A 163 -1.60 17.53 10.66
N ASN A 164 -0.88 16.75 11.47
CA ASN A 164 -0.58 17.03 12.88
C ASN A 164 -1.81 17.17 13.82
N GLN A 165 -3.02 16.83 13.37
CA GLN A 165 -4.23 16.88 14.18
C GLN A 165 -4.65 15.48 14.65
N TRP A 166 -4.12 15.08 15.81
CA TRP A 166 -4.45 13.81 16.45
C TRP A 166 -5.86 13.82 17.08
N SER A 167 -6.64 12.77 16.82
CA SER A 167 -7.86 12.45 17.55
C SER A 167 -7.76 11.04 18.14
N GLY A 168 -7.87 10.94 19.47
CA GLY A 168 -7.86 9.65 20.17
C GLY A 168 -9.14 8.82 20.02
N THR A 169 -10.19 9.38 19.41
CA THR A 169 -11.51 8.73 19.28
C THR A 169 -11.95 8.53 17.84
N ALA A 170 -11.35 9.22 16.87
CA ALA A 170 -11.64 8.99 15.46
C ALA A 170 -11.24 7.58 15.05
N VAL A 171 -12.02 6.97 14.16
CA VAL A 171 -11.81 5.60 13.66
C VAL A 171 -11.56 5.68 12.16
N SER A 172 -10.53 4.96 11.69
CA SER A 172 -10.30 4.82 10.25
C SER A 172 -11.45 4.06 9.58
N ARG A 173 -11.88 4.56 8.43
CA ARG A 173 -12.90 3.93 7.57
C ARG A 173 -12.30 3.38 6.29
N GLN A 174 -11.00 3.10 6.31
CA GLN A 174 -10.25 2.53 5.20
C GLN A 174 -9.60 1.23 5.68
N CYS A 175 -9.55 0.23 4.80
CA CYS A 175 -8.83 -1.02 5.06
C CYS A 175 -7.32 -0.73 5.16
N GLY A 176 -6.65 -1.29 6.15
CA GLY A 176 -5.21 -1.08 6.32
C GLY A 176 -4.38 -1.86 5.29
N ALA A 177 -3.26 -1.28 4.82
CA ALA A 177 -2.41 -1.88 3.81
C ALA A 177 -1.85 -3.27 4.22
N ALA A 178 -1.49 -3.47 5.49
CA ALA A 178 -1.04 -4.77 5.98
C ALA A 178 -2.19 -5.79 6.07
N VAL A 179 -3.41 -5.34 6.31
CA VAL A 179 -4.62 -6.19 6.27
C VAL A 179 -4.90 -6.67 4.85
N ILE A 180 -4.77 -5.78 3.85
CA ILE A 180 -4.90 -6.14 2.43
C ILE A 180 -3.83 -7.17 2.03
N LEU A 181 -2.56 -6.92 2.38
CA LEU A 181 -1.46 -7.87 2.14
C LEU A 181 -1.71 -9.22 2.81
N ARG A 182 -2.19 -9.22 4.06
CA ARG A 182 -2.53 -10.45 4.77
C ARG A 182 -3.60 -11.23 4.04
N ARG A 183 -4.67 -10.57 3.57
CA ARG A 183 -5.74 -11.26 2.84
C ARG A 183 -5.26 -11.82 1.51
N MET A 184 -4.47 -11.06 0.74
CA MET A 184 -3.87 -11.55 -0.50
C MET A 184 -2.97 -12.78 -0.26
N SER A 185 -2.21 -12.79 0.83
CA SER A 185 -1.39 -13.94 1.26
C SER A 185 -2.26 -15.14 1.67
N ASP A 186 -3.34 -14.92 2.42
CA ASP A 186 -4.29 -16.00 2.80
C ASP A 186 -4.96 -16.63 1.56
N HIS A 187 -5.17 -15.87 0.48
CA HIS A 187 -5.65 -16.38 -0.80
C HIS A 187 -4.58 -17.09 -1.64
N GLY A 188 -3.30 -17.02 -1.24
CA GLY A 188 -2.18 -17.53 -2.03
C GLY A 188 -1.88 -16.72 -3.29
N THR A 189 -2.39 -15.49 -3.40
CA THR A 189 -2.17 -14.62 -4.58
C THR A 189 -0.82 -13.89 -4.56
N ILE A 190 -0.20 -13.84 -3.39
CA ILE A 190 1.17 -13.37 -3.18
C ILE A 190 1.90 -14.35 -2.26
N ASP A 191 3.17 -14.59 -2.53
CA ASP A 191 4.05 -15.29 -1.59
C ASP A 191 4.85 -14.26 -0.77
N LEU A 192 4.50 -14.15 0.52
CA LEU A 192 5.22 -13.33 1.50
C LEU A 192 6.16 -14.16 2.40
N VAL A 193 6.19 -15.48 2.21
CA VAL A 193 7.05 -16.42 2.96
C VAL A 193 8.39 -16.59 2.25
N SER A 194 8.40 -16.50 0.91
CA SER A 194 9.60 -16.41 0.10
C SER A 194 10.02 -14.94 -0.11
N ALA A 195 11.32 -14.68 -0.27
CA ALA A 195 11.77 -13.36 -0.71
C ALA A 195 11.08 -13.02 -2.05
N PRO A 196 10.45 -11.84 -2.21
CA PRO A 196 9.72 -11.56 -3.43
C PRO A 196 10.67 -11.56 -4.61
N SER A 197 10.38 -12.42 -5.59
CA SER A 197 11.04 -12.38 -6.87
C SER A 197 10.71 -11.04 -7.52
N SER A 198 11.72 -10.23 -7.84
CA SER A 198 11.60 -9.03 -8.67
C SER A 198 11.18 -9.33 -10.12
N LYS A 199 11.00 -10.61 -10.45
CA LYS A 199 10.49 -11.10 -11.72
C LYS A 199 9.13 -11.75 -11.46
N LEU A 200 8.11 -11.39 -12.23
CA LEU A 200 6.86 -12.15 -12.26
C LEU A 200 7.18 -13.62 -12.58
N THR A 201 7.23 -14.45 -11.55
CA THR A 201 7.22 -15.90 -11.66
C THR A 201 6.29 -16.47 -10.60
N ASP A 202 5.06 -15.96 -10.56
CA ASP A 202 3.91 -16.62 -9.95
C ASP A 202 2.72 -16.44 -10.90
N ALA A 203 2.88 -16.96 -12.11
CA ALA A 203 1.80 -17.17 -13.09
C ALA A 203 1.31 -18.63 -13.04
N ALA A 204 1.33 -19.25 -11.87
CA ALA A 204 0.76 -20.58 -11.68
C ALA A 204 -0.73 -20.43 -11.38
N THR A 205 -1.54 -20.76 -12.40
CA THR A 205 -2.99 -20.96 -12.39
C THR A 205 -3.87 -19.72 -12.21
N LEU A 206 -3.88 -18.84 -13.21
CA LEU A 206 -5.06 -18.02 -13.49
C LEU A 206 -6.12 -18.91 -14.14
N ALA A 207 -7.21 -19.19 -13.43
CA ALA A 207 -8.47 -19.51 -14.10
C ALA A 207 -8.81 -18.31 -14.99
N GLU A 208 -9.09 -18.56 -16.27
CA GLU A 208 -9.41 -17.53 -17.24
C GLU A 208 -10.53 -16.63 -16.71
N VAL A 209 -10.22 -15.34 -16.50
CA VAL A 209 -11.23 -14.33 -16.23
C VAL A 209 -12.17 -14.28 -17.44
N PRO A 210 -13.47 -14.53 -17.28
CA PRO A 210 -14.39 -14.55 -18.41
C PRO A 210 -14.39 -13.22 -19.18
N ARG A 211 -14.16 -13.29 -20.49
CA ARG A 211 -14.10 -12.12 -21.39
C ARG A 211 -15.37 -11.25 -21.43
N HIS A 212 -16.49 -11.68 -20.85
CA HIS A 212 -17.74 -10.94 -20.85
C HIS A 212 -17.79 -9.75 -19.87
N LEU A 213 -16.74 -9.54 -19.07
CA LEU A 213 -16.65 -8.39 -18.15
C LEU A 213 -15.95 -7.16 -18.76
N PHE A 214 -15.54 -7.21 -20.03
CA PHE A 214 -14.84 -6.10 -20.70
C PHE A 214 -15.63 -5.44 -21.84
N ASP A 215 -16.87 -5.84 -22.06
CA ASP A 215 -17.79 -5.13 -22.97
C ASP A 215 -18.88 -4.43 -22.15
N GLY A 216 -18.68 -3.12 -21.92
CA GLY A 216 -19.60 -2.21 -21.26
C GLY A 216 -19.13 -0.76 -21.36
#